data_AF-A0A0M9E9D2-F1
#
_entry.id   AF-A0A0M9E9D2-F1
#
_cell.length_a   1.000
_cell.length_b   1.000
_cell.length_c   1.000
_cell.angle_alpha   90.00
_cell.angle_beta   90.00
_cell.angle_gamma   90.00
#
_symmetry.space_group_name_H-M   'P 1'
#
loop_
_entity.id
_entity.type
_entity.pdbx_description
1 polymer ?
#
loop_
_entity_poly.entity_id
_entity_poly.type
_entity_poly.pdbx_seq_one_letter_code
_entity_poly.pdbx_strand_id
1 'polypeptide(L)'
;NVKKIGVNDIESLIDGLIRIFDIEKYGLSDDVEIIESLEHGSIIFWKKIWDQMNISEGIKKLINNQESRIKIDVEKYVELMVINRCAGPLSKLGTTRWIERTCYKAMKGFTDLSLEVEYFYRSMDYLLKIKDELEYFLYEKLKTLFSINVKLTFYDITSSFFYTESCPIGELGYSRDKRPDREQIVIGVVTSYEGYPIKHYVFEGNTKDETTVI
;
A
#
# COMPACT_ATOMS: atom_id res chain seq x y z
N ASN A 1 -2.68 3.49 -65.62
CA ASN A 1 -1.34 4.07 -65.39
C ASN A 1 -0.83 4.02 -63.95
N VAL A 2 -1.50 3.32 -63.02
CA VAL A 2 -1.09 3.25 -61.60
C VAL A 2 0.13 2.33 -61.36
N LYS A 3 0.51 1.50 -62.33
CA LYS A 3 1.64 0.54 -62.21
C LYS A 3 3.04 1.15 -62.42
N LYS A 4 3.16 2.47 -62.60
CA LYS A 4 4.45 3.17 -62.84
C LYS A 4 4.91 4.06 -61.68
N ILE A 5 4.13 4.14 -60.61
CA ILE A 5 4.48 4.97 -59.45
C ILE A 5 5.40 4.13 -58.56
N GLY A 6 6.61 4.60 -58.33
CA GLY A 6 7.57 3.93 -57.45
C GLY A 6 7.10 4.01 -55.99
N VAL A 7 7.54 3.07 -55.16
CA VAL A 7 7.16 3.04 -53.73
C VAL A 7 7.48 4.38 -53.04
N ASN A 8 8.63 4.98 -53.35
CA ASN A 8 9.06 6.27 -52.80
C ASN A 8 8.17 7.45 -53.26
N ASP A 9 7.59 7.36 -54.46
CA ASP A 9 6.66 8.38 -54.95
C ASP A 9 5.31 8.27 -54.22
N ILE A 10 4.90 7.06 -53.84
CA ILE A 10 3.71 6.81 -53.02
C ILE A 10 3.93 7.33 -51.59
N GLU A 11 5.08 7.05 -50.98
CA GLU A 11 5.45 7.56 -49.65
C GLU A 11 5.44 9.10 -49.60
N SER A 12 6.11 9.74 -50.56
CA SER A 12 6.15 11.22 -50.63
C SER A 12 4.75 11.83 -50.80
N LEU A 13 3.86 11.13 -51.50
CA LEU A 13 2.47 11.57 -51.72
C LEU A 13 1.62 11.36 -50.46
N ILE A 14 1.83 10.28 -49.72
CA ILE A 14 1.21 10.04 -48.41
C ILE A 14 1.66 11.12 -47.41
N ASP A 15 2.94 11.42 -47.32
CA ASP A 15 3.49 12.47 -46.45
C ASP A 15 2.94 13.87 -46.80
N GLY A 16 2.86 14.17 -48.10
CA GLY A 16 2.28 15.42 -48.59
C GLY A 16 0.80 15.56 -48.20
N LEU A 17 0.03 14.46 -48.27
CA LEU A 17 -1.37 14.44 -47.86
C LEU A 17 -1.50 14.57 -46.34
N ILE A 18 -0.70 13.86 -45.54
CA ILE A 18 -0.67 13.97 -44.08
C ILE A 18 -0.42 15.42 -43.65
N ARG A 19 0.54 16.10 -44.29
CA ARG A 19 0.89 17.49 -44.01
C ARG A 19 -0.15 18.52 -44.46
N ILE A 20 -0.83 18.29 -45.59
CA ILE A 20 -1.88 19.19 -46.09
C ILE A 20 -3.16 19.08 -45.26
N PHE A 21 -3.51 17.87 -44.85
CA PHE A 21 -4.74 17.59 -44.12
C PHE A 21 -4.56 17.59 -42.59
N ASP A 22 -3.37 17.95 -42.12
CA ASP A 22 -3.00 18.02 -40.70
C ASP A 22 -3.41 16.74 -39.95
N ILE A 23 -3.14 15.59 -40.58
CA ILE A 23 -3.49 14.27 -40.05
C ILE A 23 -2.41 13.91 -39.02
N GLU A 24 -2.39 14.60 -37.88
CA GLU A 24 -1.43 14.49 -36.77
C GLU A 24 -1.40 13.11 -36.05
N LYS A 25 -1.99 12.05 -36.62
CA LYS A 25 -2.35 10.82 -35.88
C LYS A 25 -1.82 9.50 -36.45
N TYR A 26 -0.74 9.51 -37.20
CA TYR A 26 -0.01 8.27 -37.49
C TYR A 26 1.48 8.47 -37.15
N GLY A 27 1.84 8.28 -35.88
CA GLY A 27 3.22 7.94 -35.55
C GLY A 27 3.47 6.53 -36.07
N LEU A 28 4.45 6.36 -36.96
CA LEU A 28 4.89 5.02 -37.34
C LEU A 28 5.43 4.33 -36.08
N SER A 29 5.30 3.00 -35.96
CA SER A 29 5.84 2.29 -34.77
C SER A 29 7.34 2.53 -34.59
N ASP A 30 8.03 2.80 -35.69
CA ASP A 30 9.46 3.04 -35.75
C ASP A 30 9.84 4.44 -35.22
N ASP A 31 8.86 5.33 -35.02
CA ASP A 31 9.01 6.67 -34.42
C ASP A 31 8.62 6.70 -32.93
N VAL A 32 8.21 5.56 -32.35
CA VAL A 32 7.80 5.46 -30.95
C VAL A 32 8.95 4.89 -30.11
N GLU A 33 9.56 5.74 -29.29
CA GLU A 33 10.55 5.33 -28.30
C GLU A 33 9.89 5.07 -26.93
N ILE A 34 10.11 3.87 -26.37
CA ILE A 34 9.71 3.57 -24.99
C ILE A 34 10.74 4.20 -24.04
N ILE A 35 10.39 5.37 -23.51
CA ILE A 35 11.23 6.10 -22.55
C ILE A 35 11.25 5.37 -21.19
N GLU A 36 10.10 4.90 -20.74
CA GLU A 36 9.95 4.21 -19.44
C GLU A 36 8.73 3.27 -19.47
N SER A 37 8.80 2.19 -18.69
CA SER A 37 7.69 1.27 -18.48
C SER A 37 7.44 1.13 -16.98
N LEU A 38 6.24 1.52 -16.55
CA LEU A 38 5.82 1.47 -15.15
C LEU A 38 4.88 0.30 -14.89
N GLU A 39 4.95 -0.31 -13.71
CA GLU A 39 3.97 -1.32 -13.30
C GLU A 39 2.63 -0.65 -12.91
N HIS A 40 1.51 -1.11 -13.49
CA HIS A 40 0.17 -0.60 -13.19
C HIS A 40 -0.80 -1.67 -12.66
N GLY A 41 -0.76 -2.89 -13.19
CA GLY A 41 -1.89 -3.85 -13.10
C GLY A 41 -2.34 -4.16 -11.67
N SER A 42 -1.46 -4.73 -10.86
CA SER A 42 -1.73 -5.08 -9.46
C SER A 42 -2.07 -3.83 -8.62
N ILE A 43 -1.39 -2.73 -8.88
CA ILE A 43 -1.46 -1.49 -8.09
C ILE A 43 -2.82 -0.81 -8.25
N ILE A 44 -3.30 -0.65 -9.49
CA ILE A 44 -4.60 -0.02 -9.74
C ILE A 44 -5.74 -0.86 -9.13
N PHE A 45 -5.62 -2.19 -9.15
CA PHE A 45 -6.58 -3.06 -8.48
C PHE A 45 -6.61 -2.83 -6.96
N TRP A 46 -5.46 -2.89 -6.28
CA TRP A 46 -5.41 -2.69 -4.83
C TRP A 46 -5.79 -1.27 -4.43
N LYS A 47 -5.38 -0.27 -5.21
CA LYS A 47 -5.81 1.12 -5.02
C LYS A 47 -7.32 1.26 -5.14
N LYS A 48 -7.96 0.57 -6.08
CA LYS A 48 -9.41 0.61 -6.23
C LYS A 48 -10.12 0.09 -4.97
N ILE A 49 -9.63 -0.99 -4.37
CA ILE A 49 -10.17 -1.53 -3.11
C ILE A 49 -9.94 -0.53 -1.97
N TRP A 50 -8.73 0.02 -1.86
CA TRP A 50 -8.38 1.04 -0.87
C TRP A 50 -9.32 2.26 -0.94
N ASP A 51 -9.55 2.78 -2.15
CA ASP A 51 -10.45 3.91 -2.40
C ASP A 51 -11.92 3.55 -2.11
N GLN A 52 -12.37 2.33 -2.44
CA GLN A 52 -13.73 1.86 -2.11
C GLN A 52 -13.96 1.77 -0.59
N MET A 53 -12.93 1.40 0.16
CA MET A 53 -12.96 1.40 1.62
C MET A 53 -12.81 2.82 2.21
N ASN A 54 -12.44 3.82 1.39
CA ASN A 54 -12.30 5.23 1.77
C ASN A 54 -11.31 5.41 2.95
N ILE A 55 -10.22 4.64 2.91
CA ILE A 55 -9.24 4.56 3.99
C ILE A 55 -8.42 5.84 4.09
N SER A 56 -8.05 6.45 2.95
CA SER A 56 -7.31 7.71 2.92
C SER A 56 -8.01 8.83 3.68
N GLU A 57 -9.30 9.02 3.44
CA GLU A 57 -10.12 10.02 4.12
C GLU A 57 -10.33 9.67 5.60
N GLY A 58 -10.47 8.37 5.92
CA GLY A 58 -10.55 7.87 7.29
C GLY A 58 -9.30 8.25 8.10
N ILE A 59 -8.12 7.94 7.57
CA ILE A 59 -6.83 8.29 8.16
C ILE A 59 -6.71 9.81 8.31
N LYS A 60 -6.95 10.59 7.24
CA LYS A 60 -6.90 12.07 7.31
C LYS A 60 -7.76 12.64 8.42
N LYS A 61 -9.02 12.18 8.52
CA LYS A 61 -9.98 12.69 9.50
C LYS A 61 -9.52 12.38 10.92
N LEU A 62 -9.11 11.15 11.19
CA LEU A 62 -8.65 10.73 12.52
C LEU A 62 -7.40 11.49 12.95
N ILE A 63 -6.44 11.65 12.03
CA ILE A 63 -5.21 12.39 12.29
C ILE A 63 -5.49 13.86 12.56
N ASN A 64 -6.32 14.52 11.75
CA ASN A 64 -6.65 15.94 11.94
C ASN A 64 -7.38 16.20 13.27
N ASN A 65 -8.14 15.22 13.78
CA ASN A 65 -8.82 15.32 15.07
C ASN A 65 -7.83 15.27 16.25
N GLN A 66 -6.75 14.50 16.15
CA GLN A 66 -5.75 14.38 17.22
C GLN A 66 -4.64 15.44 17.11
N GLU A 67 -4.17 15.75 15.90
CA GLU A 67 -3.02 16.62 15.66
C GLU A 67 -3.19 17.47 14.38
N SER A 68 -3.85 18.61 14.51
CA SER A 68 -4.17 19.52 13.40
C SER A 68 -2.97 20.20 12.71
N ARG A 69 -1.74 20.01 13.19
CA ARG A 69 -0.52 20.67 12.67
C ARG A 69 0.42 19.74 11.89
N ILE A 70 -0.03 18.53 11.56
CA ILE A 70 0.81 17.56 10.85
C ILE A 70 1.13 18.06 9.44
N LYS A 71 2.41 18.01 9.07
CA LYS A 71 2.95 18.52 7.80
C LYS A 71 3.21 17.43 6.76
N ILE A 72 2.78 16.19 7.01
CA ILE A 72 3.01 15.06 6.10
C ILE A 72 1.68 14.43 5.70
N ASP A 73 1.58 13.99 4.45
CA ASP A 73 0.43 13.26 3.91
C ASP A 73 0.44 11.79 4.38
N VAL A 74 0.20 11.58 5.68
CA VAL A 74 0.30 10.26 6.33
C VAL A 74 -0.48 9.19 5.56
N GLU A 75 -1.68 9.51 5.10
CA GLU A 75 -2.53 8.56 4.38
C GLU A 75 -1.89 8.03 3.10
N LYS A 76 -1.12 8.86 2.39
CA LYS A 76 -0.47 8.45 1.14
C LYS A 76 0.69 7.52 1.41
N TYR A 77 1.51 7.82 2.42
CA TYR A 77 2.60 6.91 2.82
C TYR A 77 2.06 5.56 3.31
N VAL A 78 0.95 5.56 4.05
CA VAL A 78 0.28 4.32 4.47
C VAL A 78 -0.29 3.57 3.25
N GLU A 79 -0.96 4.25 2.32
CA GLU A 79 -1.44 3.66 1.07
C GLU A 79 -0.30 2.97 0.31
N LEU A 80 0.83 3.66 0.11
CA LEU A 80 2.01 3.14 -0.55
C LEU A 80 2.55 1.88 0.13
N MET A 81 2.65 1.87 1.47
CA MET A 81 3.13 0.71 2.22
C MET A 81 2.17 -0.48 2.15
N VAL A 82 0.87 -0.23 2.26
CA VAL A 82 -0.15 -1.29 2.21
C VAL A 82 -0.22 -1.89 0.82
N ILE A 83 -0.24 -1.07 -0.23
CA ILE A 83 -0.31 -1.57 -1.60
C ILE A 83 0.99 -2.26 -2.01
N ASN A 84 2.16 -1.78 -1.55
CA ASN A 84 3.41 -2.50 -1.70
C ASN A 84 3.35 -3.89 -1.04
N ARG A 85 2.77 -3.99 0.17
CA ARG A 85 2.60 -5.28 0.87
C ARG A 85 1.74 -6.27 0.08
N CYS A 86 0.74 -5.78 -0.66
CA CYS A 86 -0.16 -6.58 -1.47
C CYS A 86 0.41 -6.95 -2.86
N ALA A 87 1.18 -6.05 -3.48
CA ALA A 87 1.69 -6.23 -4.85
C ALA A 87 3.07 -6.89 -4.91
N GLY A 88 3.98 -6.52 -4.01
CA GLY A 88 5.38 -6.91 -4.05
C GLY A 88 6.06 -6.55 -2.73
N PRO A 89 5.90 -7.37 -1.68
CA PRO A 89 6.26 -6.98 -0.32
C PRO A 89 7.76 -6.76 -0.17
N LEU A 90 8.14 -5.55 0.22
CA LEU A 90 9.53 -5.14 0.44
C LEU A 90 9.71 -4.45 1.80
N SER A 91 10.96 -4.17 2.17
CA SER A 91 11.27 -3.26 3.27
C SER A 91 10.83 -1.83 2.94
N LYS A 92 10.75 -0.93 3.93
CA LYS A 92 10.36 0.48 3.68
C LYS A 92 11.30 1.16 2.68
N LEU A 93 12.61 0.91 2.81
CA LEU A 93 13.61 1.36 1.84
C LEU A 93 13.43 0.70 0.46
N GLY A 94 12.97 -0.55 0.42
CA GLY A 94 12.60 -1.21 -0.83
C GLY A 94 11.35 -0.57 -1.46
N THR A 95 10.37 -0.16 -0.65
CA THR A 95 9.16 0.55 -1.11
C THR A 95 9.50 1.85 -1.82
N THR A 96 10.48 2.62 -1.34
CA THR A 96 10.90 3.88 -2.02
C THR A 96 11.39 3.62 -3.44
N ARG A 97 12.18 2.56 -3.64
CA ARG A 97 12.68 2.14 -4.96
C ARG A 97 11.60 1.49 -5.82
N TRP A 98 10.64 0.83 -5.20
CA TRP A 98 9.51 0.21 -5.89
C TRP A 98 8.61 1.28 -6.51
N ILE A 99 8.34 2.37 -5.80
CA ILE A 99 7.53 3.50 -6.29
C ILE A 99 8.04 4.02 -7.63
N GLU A 100 9.35 4.21 -7.76
CA GLU A 100 10.03 4.67 -8.98
C GLU A 100 9.82 3.79 -10.22
N ARG A 101 9.39 2.54 -10.04
CA ARG A 101 9.16 1.58 -11.14
C ARG A 101 7.67 1.31 -11.38
N THR A 102 6.80 2.08 -10.73
CA THR A 102 5.36 1.86 -10.72
C THR A 102 4.61 3.11 -11.13
N CYS A 103 3.32 2.95 -11.40
CA CYS A 103 2.45 4.06 -11.76
C CYS A 103 2.40 5.17 -10.70
N TYR A 104 2.77 4.90 -9.44
CA TYR A 104 2.84 5.91 -8.38
C TYR A 104 3.80 7.06 -8.71
N LYS A 105 4.89 6.79 -9.44
CA LYS A 105 5.84 7.81 -9.89
C LYS A 105 5.16 8.93 -10.68
N ALA A 106 4.23 8.58 -11.57
CA ALA A 106 3.51 9.53 -12.41
C ALA A 106 2.08 9.84 -11.91
N MET A 107 1.66 9.27 -10.78
CA MET A 107 0.30 9.42 -10.28
C MET A 107 0.12 10.76 -9.59
N LYS A 108 -0.89 11.52 -10.06
CA LYS A 108 -1.25 12.81 -9.46
C LYS A 108 -1.46 12.68 -7.96
N GLY A 109 -0.80 13.57 -7.21
CA GLY A 109 -0.84 13.59 -5.74
C GLY A 109 0.23 12.71 -5.08
N PHE A 110 0.92 11.85 -5.82
CA PHE A 110 2.05 11.04 -5.35
C PHE A 110 3.39 11.49 -5.95
N THR A 111 3.39 12.05 -7.17
CA THR A 111 4.60 12.50 -7.88
C THR A 111 5.46 13.48 -7.07
N ASP A 112 4.84 14.34 -6.25
CA ASP A 112 5.55 15.36 -5.46
C ASP A 112 5.89 14.89 -4.03
N LEU A 113 5.62 13.63 -3.67
CA LEU A 113 5.95 13.10 -2.35
C LEU A 113 7.46 12.88 -2.21
N SER A 114 8.00 13.21 -1.04
CA SER A 114 9.36 12.80 -0.69
C SER A 114 9.43 11.29 -0.54
N LEU A 115 10.37 10.65 -1.24
CA LEU A 115 10.65 9.22 -1.11
C LEU A 115 11.75 8.92 -0.08
N GLU A 116 12.08 9.88 0.79
CA GLU A 116 12.92 9.66 1.96
C GLU A 116 12.23 8.67 2.92
N VAL A 117 12.97 7.65 3.37
CA VAL A 117 12.43 6.54 4.16
C VAL A 117 11.88 7.03 5.51
N GLU A 118 12.40 8.14 6.01
CA GLU A 118 11.98 8.83 7.23
C GLU A 118 10.51 9.21 7.21
N TYR A 119 9.95 9.58 6.04
CA TYR A 119 8.52 9.90 5.94
C TYR A 119 7.65 8.66 6.12
N PHE A 120 8.11 7.50 5.65
CA PHE A 120 7.42 6.23 5.87
C PHE A 120 7.41 5.87 7.36
N TYR A 121 8.54 5.98 8.05
CA TYR A 121 8.60 5.71 9.49
C TYR A 121 7.74 6.70 10.30
N ARG A 122 7.85 8.00 10.01
CA ARG A 122 7.02 9.02 10.68
C ARG A 122 5.53 8.79 10.44
N SER A 123 5.13 8.35 9.24
CA SER A 123 3.73 8.01 8.96
C SER A 123 3.23 6.86 9.85
N MET A 124 4.09 5.89 10.18
CA MET A 124 3.74 4.80 11.10
C MET A 124 3.56 5.30 12.53
N ASP A 125 4.36 6.26 12.99
CA ASP A 125 4.20 6.85 14.33
C ASP A 125 2.84 7.53 14.48
N TYR A 126 2.38 8.24 13.45
CA TYR A 126 1.04 8.82 13.43
C TYR A 126 -0.07 7.77 13.33
N LEU A 127 0.14 6.73 12.52
CA LEU A 127 -0.80 5.63 12.38
C LEU A 127 -1.03 4.90 13.72
N LEU A 128 0.04 4.72 14.50
CA LEU A 128 -0.03 4.07 15.81
C LEU A 128 -0.92 4.84 16.79
N LYS A 129 -0.90 6.17 16.76
CA LYS A 129 -1.70 7.03 17.65
C LYS A 129 -3.21 6.94 17.41
N ILE A 130 -3.61 6.61 16.18
CA ILE A 130 -5.01 6.48 15.77
C ILE A 130 -5.44 5.03 15.60
N LYS A 131 -4.63 4.06 16.08
CA LYS A 131 -4.81 2.62 15.81
C LYS A 131 -6.24 2.16 16.13
N ASP A 132 -6.70 2.41 17.36
CA ASP A 132 -7.97 1.84 17.83
C ASP A 132 -9.17 2.45 17.09
N GLU A 133 -9.14 3.76 16.82
CA GLU A 133 -10.17 4.44 16.05
C GLU A 133 -10.16 4.02 14.57
N LEU A 134 -8.97 3.76 14.01
CA LEU A 134 -8.83 3.28 12.64
C LEU A 134 -9.33 1.84 12.50
N GLU A 135 -9.02 0.96 13.46
CA GLU A 135 -9.58 -0.41 13.49
C GLU A 135 -11.11 -0.38 13.55
N TYR A 136 -11.68 0.47 14.39
CA TYR A 136 -13.14 0.63 14.45
C TYR A 136 -13.71 1.17 13.13
N PHE A 137 -13.05 2.15 12.51
CA PHE A 137 -13.43 2.65 11.19
C PHE A 137 -13.42 1.54 10.13
N LEU A 138 -12.37 0.71 10.09
CA LEU A 138 -12.24 -0.40 9.16
C LEU A 138 -13.29 -1.47 9.42
N TYR A 139 -13.58 -1.79 10.68
CA TYR A 139 -14.65 -2.70 11.06
C TYR A 139 -16.02 -2.25 10.52
N GLU A 140 -16.36 -0.96 10.66
CA GLU A 140 -17.61 -0.41 10.12
C GLU A 140 -17.67 -0.50 8.59
N LYS A 141 -16.53 -0.34 7.90
CA LYS A 141 -16.43 -0.58 6.45
C LYS A 141 -16.66 -2.04 6.11
N LEU A 142 -16.05 -2.97 6.86
CA LEU A 142 -16.24 -4.40 6.64
C LEU A 142 -17.70 -4.81 6.81
N LYS A 143 -18.34 -4.33 7.87
CA LYS A 143 -19.75 -4.56 8.15
C LYS A 143 -20.67 -4.00 7.07
N THR A 144 -20.37 -2.82 6.54
CA THR A 144 -21.23 -2.16 5.55
C THR A 144 -21.03 -2.70 4.13
N LEU A 145 -19.77 -2.94 3.72
CA LEU A 145 -19.44 -3.33 2.34
C LEU A 145 -19.50 -4.84 2.13
N PHE A 146 -19.14 -5.63 3.15
CA PHE A 146 -19.03 -7.09 3.05
C PHE A 146 -20.03 -7.82 3.93
N SER A 147 -20.86 -7.10 4.70
CA SER A 147 -21.90 -7.69 5.56
C SER A 147 -21.36 -8.74 6.54
N ILE A 148 -20.14 -8.53 7.05
CA ILE A 148 -19.46 -9.53 7.89
C ILE A 148 -20.27 -9.89 9.13
N ASN A 149 -20.24 -11.17 9.50
CA ASN A 149 -20.92 -11.66 10.69
C ASN A 149 -19.96 -11.74 11.89
N VAL A 150 -20.26 -10.94 12.92
CA VAL A 150 -19.47 -10.89 14.17
C VAL A 150 -20.21 -11.46 15.38
N LYS A 151 -21.24 -12.30 15.17
CA LYS A 151 -21.88 -13.05 16.28
C LYS A 151 -20.92 -14.03 16.96
N LEU A 152 -19.92 -14.48 16.22
CA LEU A 152 -18.81 -15.30 16.69
C LEU A 152 -17.52 -14.65 16.18
N THR A 153 -16.60 -14.41 17.10
CA THR A 153 -15.25 -13.96 16.80
C THR A 153 -14.26 -15.02 17.23
N PHE A 154 -13.17 -15.13 16.49
CA PHE A 154 -12.04 -15.97 16.85
C PHE A 154 -10.89 -15.10 17.33
N TYR A 155 -10.23 -15.56 18.38
CA TYR A 155 -9.03 -14.94 18.92
C TYR A 155 -7.90 -15.95 18.82
N ASP A 156 -6.85 -15.57 18.11
CA ASP A 156 -5.62 -16.37 18.00
C ASP A 156 -4.43 -15.56 18.49
N ILE A 157 -3.47 -16.25 19.11
CA ILE A 157 -2.29 -15.66 19.72
C ILE A 157 -1.05 -16.25 19.05
N THR A 158 -0.21 -15.36 18.52
CA THR A 158 1.12 -15.70 18.04
C THR A 158 2.19 -14.91 18.80
N SER A 159 3.45 -15.26 18.61
CA SER A 159 4.58 -14.46 19.06
C SER A 159 5.55 -14.21 17.92
N SER A 160 6.38 -13.17 18.05
CA SER A 160 7.44 -12.85 17.11
C SER A 160 8.69 -12.46 17.90
N PHE A 161 9.84 -13.02 17.52
CA PHE A 161 11.12 -12.69 18.15
C PHE A 161 11.87 -11.62 17.37
N PHE A 162 12.78 -10.92 18.04
CA PHE A 162 13.64 -9.91 17.43
C PHE A 162 15.12 -10.21 17.66
N TYR A 163 15.95 -9.64 16.80
CA TYR A 163 17.41 -9.65 16.98
C TYR A 163 17.92 -8.43 17.75
N THR A 164 17.06 -7.42 17.94
CA THR A 164 17.36 -6.22 18.74
C THR A 164 16.88 -6.41 20.17
N GLU A 165 17.58 -5.78 21.11
CA GLU A 165 17.26 -5.72 22.55
C GLU A 165 16.72 -4.33 22.94
N SER A 166 16.26 -3.56 21.94
CA SER A 166 15.81 -2.18 22.10
C SER A 166 14.30 -2.01 22.00
N CYS A 167 13.54 -3.11 21.98
CA CYS A 167 12.09 -3.05 21.89
C CYS A 167 11.53 -2.77 23.28
N PRO A 168 10.76 -1.68 23.51
CA PRO A 168 10.27 -1.34 24.85
C PRO A 168 9.34 -2.39 25.48
N ILE A 169 8.77 -3.27 24.67
CA ILE A 169 7.88 -4.37 25.08
C ILE A 169 8.49 -5.74 24.75
N GLY A 170 9.77 -5.77 24.37
CA GLY A 170 10.52 -6.98 24.09
C GLY A 170 10.90 -7.66 25.39
N GLU A 171 10.40 -8.88 25.61
CA GLU A 171 10.69 -9.64 26.83
C GLU A 171 10.99 -11.10 26.51
N LEU A 172 11.81 -11.74 27.36
CA LEU A 172 12.07 -13.18 27.26
C LEU A 172 10.81 -13.95 27.70
N GLY A 173 10.22 -14.67 26.76
CA GLY A 173 9.00 -15.44 26.98
C GLY A 173 8.93 -16.73 26.18
N TYR A 174 7.75 -17.35 26.16
CA TYR A 174 7.53 -18.58 25.41
C TYR A 174 7.70 -18.33 23.90
N SER A 175 8.60 -19.08 23.26
CA SER A 175 8.89 -18.93 21.83
C SER A 175 8.17 -19.97 20.98
N ARG A 176 7.17 -19.53 20.21
CA ARG A 176 6.52 -20.36 19.18
C ARG A 176 7.49 -20.73 18.05
N ASP A 177 8.50 -19.89 17.81
CA ASP A 177 9.55 -20.10 16.79
C ASP A 177 10.80 -20.84 17.31
N LYS A 178 10.75 -21.40 18.53
CA LYS A 178 11.88 -22.11 19.17
C LYS A 178 13.14 -21.26 19.35
N ARG A 179 12.97 -19.96 19.65
CA ARG A 179 14.03 -18.99 19.97
C ARG A 179 13.85 -18.40 21.38
N PRO A 180 13.96 -19.22 22.44
CA PRO A 180 13.89 -18.73 23.82
C PRO A 180 15.08 -17.85 24.21
N ASP A 181 16.14 -17.83 23.39
CA ASP A 181 17.32 -16.97 23.53
C ASP A 181 17.06 -15.51 23.13
N ARG A 182 15.84 -15.15 22.71
CA ARG A 182 15.51 -13.86 22.12
C ARG A 182 14.29 -13.23 22.77
N GLU A 183 14.35 -11.90 22.89
CA GLU A 183 13.17 -11.09 23.22
C GLU A 183 12.07 -11.30 22.19
N GLN A 184 10.85 -11.30 22.70
CA GLN A 184 9.64 -11.49 21.92
C GLN A 184 8.61 -10.41 22.20
N ILE A 185 7.62 -10.35 21.32
CA ILE A 185 6.32 -9.76 21.60
C ILE A 185 5.24 -10.82 21.37
N VAL A 186 4.13 -10.66 22.06
CA VAL A 186 2.91 -11.46 21.84
C VAL A 186 1.93 -10.64 21.02
N ILE A 187 1.33 -11.26 20.00
CA ILE A 187 0.37 -10.61 19.10
C ILE A 187 -0.93 -11.40 19.16
N GLY A 188 -2.00 -10.73 19.59
CA GLY A 188 -3.36 -11.27 19.56
C GLY A 188 -4.11 -10.71 18.37
N VAL A 189 -4.77 -11.55 17.57
CA VAL A 189 -5.59 -11.14 16.43
C VAL A 189 -7.02 -11.61 16.63
N VAL A 190 -7.96 -10.67 16.53
CA VAL A 190 -9.40 -10.93 16.54
C VAL A 190 -9.89 -10.96 15.11
N THR A 191 -10.58 -12.04 14.72
CA THR A 191 -11.18 -12.21 13.40
C THR A 191 -12.67 -12.52 13.47
N SER A 192 -13.41 -12.21 12.40
CA SER A 192 -14.77 -12.70 12.21
C SER A 192 -14.76 -14.21 11.91
N TYR A 193 -15.94 -14.84 11.97
CA TYR A 193 -16.07 -16.25 11.56
C TYR A 193 -15.55 -16.53 10.14
N GLU A 194 -15.64 -15.55 9.25
CA GLU A 194 -15.21 -15.62 7.85
C GLU A 194 -13.71 -15.33 7.66
N GLY A 195 -12.99 -15.04 8.74
CA GLY A 195 -11.54 -14.76 8.72
C GLY A 195 -11.17 -13.30 8.46
N TYR A 196 -12.12 -12.36 8.48
CA TYR A 196 -11.79 -10.93 8.37
C TYR A 196 -11.14 -10.43 9.66
N PRO A 197 -9.98 -9.75 9.60
CA PRO A 197 -9.37 -9.15 10.78
C PRO A 197 -10.23 -7.97 11.27
N ILE A 198 -10.54 -7.98 12.57
CA ILE A 198 -11.35 -6.95 13.23
C ILE A 198 -10.45 -6.05 14.07
N LYS A 199 -9.53 -6.65 14.83
CA LYS A 199 -8.69 -5.95 15.80
C LYS A 199 -7.43 -6.73 16.08
N HIS A 200 -6.35 -6.04 16.43
CA HIS A 200 -5.16 -6.66 16.99
C HIS A 200 -4.71 -6.01 18.30
N TYR A 201 -3.96 -6.79 19.05
CA TYR A 201 -3.29 -6.40 20.29
C TYR A 201 -1.83 -6.81 20.22
N VAL A 202 -0.97 -6.01 20.84
CA VAL A 202 0.46 -6.31 20.99
C VAL A 202 0.80 -6.18 22.46
N PHE A 203 1.39 -7.23 23.02
CA PHE A 203 1.73 -7.35 24.44
C PHE A 203 3.22 -7.64 24.62
N GLU A 204 3.70 -7.49 25.85
CA GLU A 204 5.05 -7.87 26.24
C GLU A 204 5.32 -9.36 25.97
N GLY A 205 6.54 -9.71 25.56
CA GLY A 205 6.90 -11.07 25.15
C GLY A 205 6.67 -12.18 26.18
N ASN A 206 6.66 -11.84 27.47
CA ASN A 206 6.44 -12.75 28.59
C ASN A 206 4.95 -12.84 29.03
N THR A 207 4.04 -12.17 28.31
CA THR A 207 2.60 -12.18 28.62
C THR A 207 2.05 -13.59 28.45
N LYS A 208 1.33 -14.10 29.47
CA LYS A 208 0.69 -15.42 29.42
C LYS A 208 -0.57 -15.37 28.56
N ASP A 209 -0.77 -16.38 27.71
CA ASP A 209 -1.92 -16.49 26.82
C ASP A 209 -3.26 -16.28 27.56
N GLU A 210 -3.43 -16.88 28.74
CA GLU A 210 -4.66 -16.78 29.55
C GLU A 210 -4.99 -15.35 30.02
N THR A 211 -3.99 -14.47 30.09
CA THR A 211 -4.15 -13.06 30.50
C THR A 211 -4.44 -12.11 29.34
N THR A 212 -4.44 -12.62 28.10
CA THR A 212 -4.66 -11.80 26.90
C THR A 212 -6.11 -11.77 26.43
N VAL A 213 -6.95 -12.68 26.94
CA VAL A 213 -8.38 -12.75 26.63
C VAL A 213 -9.10 -11.70 27.49
N ILE A 214 -9.73 -10.73 26.82
CA ILE A 214 -10.48 -9.61 27.43
C ILE A 214 -11.98 -9.91 27.38
#